data_AF-A0A385BPB1-F1
#
_entry.id   AF-A0A385BPB1-F1
#
_cell.length_a   1.000
_cell.length_b   1.000
_cell.length_c   1.000
_cell.angle_alpha   90.00
_cell.angle_beta   90.00
_cell.angle_gamma   90.00
#
_symmetry.space_group_name_H-M   'P 1'
#
loop_
_entity.id
_entity.type
_entity.pdbx_description
1 polymer ?
#
loop_
_entity_poly.entity_id
_entity_poly.type
_entity_poly.pdbx_seq_one_letter_code
_entity_poly.pdbx_strand_id
1 'polypeptide(L)'
;MLININRKRHKTLKLLSDSFIKFNSDQTDSNFVFGVSFSDLQSELKCDRNKLELIIGTLYLNEEVKYTNVDIEGLISTLKGFNSFSDKKYLKENDKIIINWLKNFVQIVIPVLALVIAYVSLTSKLDNLKTLSDKELQEVKNTMEKQKERIELLEKRTEILPNHKKNDSLKIE
;
A
#
# COMPACT_ATOMS: atom_id res chain seq x y z
N MET A 1 8.70 15.00 -6.09
CA MET A 1 9.14 16.39 -6.41
C MET A 1 8.96 17.35 -5.22
N LEU A 2 7.78 17.43 -4.61
CA LEU A 2 7.50 18.30 -3.44
C LEU A 2 8.28 17.94 -2.15
N ILE A 3 8.43 16.65 -1.85
CA ILE A 3 9.14 16.12 -0.67
C ILE A 3 10.59 16.64 -0.58
N ASN A 4 11.26 16.71 -1.73
CA ASN A 4 12.64 17.20 -1.81
C ASN A 4 12.71 18.72 -1.59
N ILE A 5 11.74 19.46 -2.13
CA ILE A 5 11.67 20.92 -2.00
C ILE A 5 11.46 21.34 -0.53
N ASN A 6 10.55 20.70 0.21
CA ASN A 6 10.33 21.03 1.61
C ASN A 6 11.55 20.76 2.50
N ARG A 7 12.29 19.67 2.24
CA ARG A 7 13.56 19.42 2.91
C ARG A 7 14.60 20.50 2.60
N LYS A 8 14.68 20.94 1.34
CA LYS A 8 15.57 22.04 0.94
C LYS A 8 15.17 23.38 1.55
N ARG A 9 13.88 23.69 1.66
CA ARG A 9 13.36 24.86 2.40
C ARG A 9 13.78 24.82 3.87
N HIS A 10 13.60 23.67 4.53
CA HIS A 10 14.05 23.51 5.92
C HIS A 10 15.57 23.68 6.06
N LYS A 11 16.37 23.11 5.14
CA LYS A 11 17.84 23.30 5.12
C LYS A 11 18.22 24.77 4.88
N THR A 12 17.50 25.48 4.00
CA THR A 12 17.70 26.91 3.75
C THR A 12 17.47 27.71 5.03
N LEU A 13 16.33 27.50 5.69
CA LEU A 13 16.04 28.19 6.94
C LEU A 13 17.01 27.81 8.07
N LYS A 14 17.55 26.58 8.08
CA LYS A 14 18.61 26.18 9.02
C LYS A 14 19.84 27.08 8.85
N LEU A 15 20.37 27.18 7.63
CA LEU A 15 21.57 27.99 7.34
C LEU A 15 21.35 29.47 7.71
N LEU A 16 20.18 30.01 7.40
CA LEU A 16 19.83 31.38 7.74
C LEU A 16 19.61 31.57 9.25
N SER A 17 19.07 30.57 9.94
CA SER A 17 18.87 30.58 11.40
C SER A 17 20.20 30.49 12.13
N ASP A 18 21.17 29.72 11.62
CA ASP A 18 22.51 29.65 12.20
C ASP A 18 23.21 31.02 12.11
N SER A 19 23.08 31.73 10.99
CA SER A 19 23.54 33.12 10.86
C SER A 19 22.78 34.07 11.79
N PHE A 20 21.46 33.89 11.93
CA PHE A 20 20.62 34.67 12.84
C PHE A 20 21.01 34.51 14.31
N ILE A 21 21.29 33.28 14.76
CA ILE A 21 21.72 33.01 16.13
C ILE A 21 23.08 33.67 16.39
N LYS A 22 24.06 33.47 15.50
CA LYS A 22 25.40 34.05 15.64
C LYS A 22 25.39 35.57 15.78
N PHE A 23 24.53 36.23 15.02
CA PHE A 23 24.35 37.68 15.10
C PHE A 23 23.75 38.13 16.44
N ASN A 24 22.75 37.40 16.97
CA ASN A 24 22.08 37.77 18.22
C ASN A 24 22.84 37.33 19.49
N SER A 25 23.79 36.41 19.38
CA SER A 25 24.57 35.90 20.51
C SER A 25 25.90 36.62 20.73
N ASP A 26 26.14 37.73 20.02
CA ASP A 26 27.41 38.46 19.99
C ASP A 26 28.64 37.59 19.67
N GLN A 27 28.42 36.42 19.02
CA GLN A 27 29.48 35.52 18.53
C GLN A 27 29.91 35.92 17.12
N THR A 28 30.06 37.23 16.89
CA THR A 28 30.44 37.79 15.60
C THR A 28 31.93 38.09 15.59
N ASP A 29 32.69 37.33 14.82
CA ASP A 29 34.08 37.68 14.51
C ASP A 29 34.13 38.93 13.62
N SER A 30 35.30 39.57 13.48
CA SER A 30 35.50 40.76 12.64
C SER A 30 35.14 40.57 11.15
N ASN A 31 35.02 39.32 10.70
CA ASN A 31 34.64 38.94 9.34
C ASN A 31 33.20 38.38 9.25
N PHE A 32 32.39 38.54 10.30
CA PHE A 32 31.03 38.02 10.29
C PHE A 32 30.16 38.80 9.30
N VAL A 33 29.51 38.05 8.41
CA VAL A 33 28.53 38.58 7.45
C VAL A 33 27.15 38.07 7.83
N PHE A 34 26.20 38.98 8.00
CA PHE A 34 24.83 38.65 8.34
C PHE A 34 24.05 38.20 7.09
N GLY A 35 23.61 36.94 7.10
CA GLY A 35 22.90 36.30 5.98
C GLY A 35 23.74 35.25 5.26
N VAL A 36 23.19 34.75 4.15
CA VAL A 36 23.84 33.73 3.30
C VAL A 36 23.67 34.12 1.83
N SER A 37 24.76 34.08 1.06
CA SER A 37 24.76 34.45 -0.36
C SER A 37 23.99 33.45 -1.21
N PHE A 38 23.48 33.87 -2.37
CA PHE A 38 22.82 32.94 -3.29
C PHE A 38 23.75 31.86 -3.83
N SER A 39 25.04 32.16 -4.03
CA SER A 39 26.04 31.17 -4.44
C SER A 39 26.23 30.08 -3.39
N ASP A 40 26.31 30.47 -2.11
CA ASP A 40 26.47 29.51 -1.01
C ASP A 40 25.21 28.65 -0.87
N LEU A 41 24.03 29.25 -1.00
CA LEU A 41 22.77 28.51 -1.00
C LEU A 41 22.69 27.50 -2.16
N GLN A 42 23.12 27.87 -3.37
CA GLN A 42 23.14 26.93 -4.51
C GLN A 42 24.10 25.77 -4.28
N SER A 43 25.29 26.05 -3.75
CA SER A 43 26.31 25.07 -3.41
C SER A 43 25.79 24.10 -2.34
N GLU A 44 25.28 24.64 -1.23
CA GLU A 44 24.81 23.85 -0.09
C GLU A 44 23.57 23.01 -0.39
N LEU A 45 22.63 23.56 -1.18
CA LEU A 45 21.40 22.87 -1.54
C LEU A 45 21.57 21.97 -2.77
N LYS A 46 22.75 22.00 -3.42
CA LYS A 46 23.06 21.28 -4.66
C LYS A 46 21.91 21.43 -5.66
N CYS A 47 21.57 22.66 -6.01
CA CYS A 47 20.48 22.97 -6.93
C CYS A 47 20.83 24.07 -7.92
N ASP A 48 20.20 23.98 -9.08
CA ASP A 48 20.17 25.02 -10.11
C ASP A 48 19.38 26.24 -9.65
N ARG A 49 19.67 27.38 -10.28
CA ARG A 49 19.04 28.68 -10.01
C ARG A 49 17.52 28.61 -10.02
N ASN A 50 16.91 27.97 -11.01
CA ASN A 50 15.45 27.86 -11.12
C ASN A 50 14.83 27.14 -9.91
N LYS A 51 15.45 26.05 -9.44
CA LYS A 51 14.98 25.35 -8.23
C LYS A 51 15.22 26.18 -6.98
N LEU A 52 16.31 26.91 -6.92
CA LEU A 52 16.58 27.82 -5.82
C LEU A 52 15.50 28.91 -5.75
N GLU A 53 15.15 29.54 -6.87
CA GLU A 53 14.09 30.55 -6.96
C GLU A 53 12.74 30.00 -6.51
N LEU A 54 12.39 28.75 -6.85
CA LEU A 54 11.17 28.11 -6.35
C LEU A 54 11.17 27.88 -4.83
N ILE A 55 12.32 27.52 -4.26
CA ILE A 55 12.49 27.35 -2.81
C ILE A 55 12.32 28.71 -2.13
N ILE A 56 13.09 29.70 -2.57
CA ILE A 56 13.14 31.05 -1.98
C ILE A 56 11.81 31.76 -2.16
N GLY A 57 11.19 31.68 -3.33
CA GLY A 57 9.93 32.36 -3.63
C GLY A 57 8.84 31.99 -2.62
N THR A 58 8.74 30.72 -2.23
CA THR A 58 7.78 30.32 -1.19
C THR A 58 8.16 30.82 0.20
N LEU A 59 9.45 30.78 0.56
CA LEU A 59 9.92 31.31 1.85
C LEU A 59 9.66 32.82 1.94
N TYR A 60 9.87 33.54 0.84
CA TYR A 60 9.66 34.98 0.73
C TYR A 60 8.17 35.34 0.80
N LEU A 61 7.31 34.64 0.06
CA LEU A 61 5.84 34.79 0.13
C LEU A 61 5.30 34.53 1.53
N ASN A 62 5.92 33.60 2.27
CA ASN A 62 5.58 33.31 3.65
C ASN A 62 6.23 34.29 4.65
N GLU A 63 6.97 35.30 4.19
CA GLU A 63 7.70 36.29 5.00
C GLU A 63 8.75 35.66 5.94
N GLU A 64 9.25 34.48 5.61
CA GLU A 64 10.23 33.73 6.41
C GLU A 64 11.66 34.19 6.10
N VAL A 65 11.89 34.75 4.92
CA VAL A 65 13.19 35.28 4.50
C VAL A 65 13.04 36.66 3.88
N LYS A 66 14.11 37.46 3.93
CA LYS A 66 14.22 38.73 3.22
C LYS A 66 15.47 38.76 2.38
N TYR A 67 15.41 39.48 1.27
CA TYR A 67 16.59 39.79 0.46
C TYR A 67 17.46 40.84 1.15
N THR A 68 18.77 40.65 1.07
CA THR A 68 19.76 41.63 1.51
C THR A 68 20.79 41.83 0.40
N ASN A 69 21.32 43.05 0.32
CA ASN A 69 22.44 43.41 -0.55
C ASN A 69 23.38 44.42 0.13
N VAL A 70 23.45 44.38 1.46
CA VAL A 70 24.27 45.32 2.24
C VAL A 70 25.74 44.88 2.22
N ASP A 71 26.01 43.64 2.65
CA ASP A 71 27.36 43.05 2.65
C ASP A 71 27.50 41.87 1.68
N ILE A 72 26.38 41.21 1.38
CA ILE A 72 26.27 40.09 0.45
C ILE A 72 24.96 40.18 -0.32
N GLU A 73 24.99 39.80 -1.60
CA GLU A 73 23.79 39.56 -2.37
C GLU A 73 23.22 38.18 -1.98
N GLY A 74 22.18 38.19 -1.14
CA GLY A 74 21.68 36.96 -0.55
C GLY A 74 20.41 37.11 0.26
N LEU A 75 20.27 36.23 1.26
CA LEU A 75 19.10 36.13 2.10
C LEU A 75 19.45 36.25 3.58
N ILE A 76 18.50 36.80 4.35
CA ILE A 76 18.49 36.78 5.81
C ILE A 76 17.20 36.12 6.32
N SER A 77 17.28 35.45 7.47
CA SER A 77 16.09 34.94 8.16
C SER A 77 15.32 36.08 8.81
N THR A 78 13.99 36.04 8.74
CA THR A 78 13.15 36.82 9.65
C THR A 78 12.93 36.04 10.96
N LEU A 79 12.35 36.69 11.97
CA LEU A 79 11.89 36.00 13.19
C LEU A 79 10.88 34.88 12.86
N LYS A 80 10.02 35.10 11.86
CA LYS A 80 9.06 34.10 11.36
C LYS A 80 9.77 32.91 10.69
N GLY A 81 10.83 33.18 9.93
CA GLY A 81 11.66 32.12 9.35
C GLY A 81 12.40 31.29 10.40
N PHE A 82 12.92 31.95 11.42
CA PHE A 82 13.56 31.29 12.56
C PHE A 82 12.58 30.38 13.30
N ASN A 83 11.38 30.89 13.61
CA ASN A 83 10.32 30.10 14.23
C ASN A 83 9.90 28.93 13.33
N SER A 84 9.74 29.15 12.03
CA SER A 84 9.39 28.10 11.06
C SER A 84 10.45 27.00 10.97
N PHE A 85 11.73 27.34 11.14
CA PHE A 85 12.82 26.38 11.28
C PHE A 85 12.71 25.61 12.61
N SER A 86 12.62 26.31 13.73
CA SER A 86 12.51 25.74 15.08
C SER A 86 11.33 24.76 15.20
N ASP A 87 10.16 25.17 14.68
CA ASP A 87 8.94 24.38 14.66
C ASP A 87 8.97 23.20 13.69
N LYS A 88 10.04 23.09 12.89
CA LYS A 88 10.21 22.08 11.84
C LYS A 88 9.04 22.08 10.84
N LYS A 89 8.47 23.26 10.55
CA LYS A 89 7.26 23.43 9.72
C LYS A 89 7.30 22.59 8.45
N TYR A 90 8.35 22.75 7.64
CA TYR A 90 8.49 22.05 6.36
C TYR A 90 8.77 20.56 6.48
N LEU A 91 9.37 20.10 7.59
CA LEU A 91 9.50 18.65 7.85
C LEU A 91 8.14 18.05 8.21
N LYS A 92 7.34 18.73 9.04
CA LYS A 92 5.98 18.30 9.38
C LYS A 92 5.07 18.28 8.14
N GLU A 93 5.17 19.26 7.25
CA GLU A 93 4.46 19.24 5.96
C GLU A 93 4.89 18.04 5.11
N ASN A 94 6.18 17.72 5.09
CA ASN A 94 6.68 16.55 4.38
C ASN A 94 6.11 15.24 4.95
N ASP A 95 6.06 15.12 6.27
CA ASP A 95 5.51 13.94 6.94
C ASP A 95 4.01 13.79 6.67
N LYS A 96 3.25 14.90 6.64
CA LYS A 96 1.85 14.88 6.23
C LYS A 96 1.65 14.32 4.82
N ILE A 97 2.52 14.70 3.87
CA ILE A 97 2.47 14.16 2.50
C ILE A 97 2.72 12.65 2.50
N ILE A 98 3.73 12.19 3.25
CA ILE A 98 4.07 10.76 3.35
C ILE A 98 2.95 9.96 4.01
N ILE A 99 2.42 10.44 5.13
CA ILE A 99 1.31 9.79 5.85
C ILE A 99 0.07 9.72 4.97
N ASN A 100 -0.25 10.79 4.24
CA ASN A 100 -1.41 10.78 3.34
C ASN A 100 -1.22 9.81 2.17
N TRP A 101 0.00 9.75 1.61
CA TRP A 101 0.32 8.76 0.58
C TRP A 101 0.20 7.33 1.10
N LEU A 102 0.73 7.05 2.29
CA LEU A 102 0.61 5.73 2.93
C LEU A 102 -0.85 5.38 3.23
N LYS A 103 -1.64 6.35 3.73
CA LYS A 103 -3.07 6.16 3.99
C LYS A 103 -3.81 5.75 2.71
N ASN A 104 -3.57 6.44 1.61
CA ASN A 104 -4.18 6.12 0.32
C ASN A 104 -3.74 4.73 -0.18
N PHE A 105 -2.47 4.39 0.01
CA PHE A 105 -1.96 3.06 -0.34
C PHE A 105 -2.67 1.95 0.46
N VAL A 106 -2.74 2.09 1.77
CA VAL A 106 -3.41 1.12 2.67
C VAL A 106 -4.90 0.98 2.33
N GLN A 107 -5.57 2.09 2.02
CA GLN A 107 -6.98 2.08 1.60
C GLN A 107 -7.25 1.26 0.34
N ILE A 108 -6.30 1.21 -0.59
CA ILE A 108 -6.43 0.41 -1.83
C ILE A 108 -6.02 -1.04 -1.57
N VAL A 109 -4.93 -1.27 -0.83
CA VAL A 109 -4.34 -2.60 -0.67
C VAL A 109 -5.18 -3.51 0.23
N ILE A 110 -5.77 -2.98 1.31
CA ILE A 110 -6.57 -3.80 2.24
C ILE A 110 -7.75 -4.50 1.53
N PRO A 111 -8.63 -3.78 0.78
CA PRO A 111 -9.72 -4.43 0.04
C PRO A 111 -9.25 -5.48 -0.96
N VAL A 112 -8.16 -5.21 -1.68
CA VAL A 112 -7.61 -6.15 -2.66
C VAL A 112 -7.09 -7.42 -1.98
N LEU A 113 -6.36 -7.29 -0.88
CA LEU A 113 -5.89 -8.45 -0.10
C LEU A 113 -7.06 -9.26 0.46
N ALA A 114 -8.12 -8.61 0.93
CA ALA A 114 -9.33 -9.29 1.40
C ALA A 114 -9.98 -10.12 0.28
N LEU A 115 -10.05 -9.58 -0.94
CA LEU A 115 -10.55 -10.31 -2.12
C LEU A 115 -9.67 -11.52 -2.47
N VAL A 116 -8.35 -11.37 -2.40
CA VAL A 116 -7.42 -12.49 -2.66
C VAL A 116 -7.61 -13.60 -1.63
N ILE A 117 -7.71 -13.26 -0.34
CA ILE A 117 -7.95 -14.24 0.72
C ILE A 117 -9.29 -14.95 0.52
N ALA A 118 -10.35 -14.20 0.18
CA ALA A 118 -11.66 -14.76 -0.12
C ALA A 118 -11.60 -15.71 -1.32
N TYR A 119 -10.93 -15.31 -2.41
CA TYR A 119 -10.76 -16.13 -3.61
C TYR A 119 -10.02 -17.44 -3.31
N VAL A 120 -8.91 -17.38 -2.57
CA VAL A 120 -8.15 -18.57 -2.17
C VAL A 120 -9.00 -19.48 -1.29
N SER A 121 -9.71 -18.92 -0.31
CA SER A 121 -10.60 -19.68 0.57
C SER A 121 -11.71 -20.39 -0.20
N LEU A 122 -12.31 -19.71 -1.18
CA LEU A 122 -13.37 -20.26 -2.02
C LEU A 122 -12.85 -21.40 -2.89
N THR A 123 -11.69 -21.21 -3.53
CA THR A 123 -11.05 -22.20 -4.39
C THR A 123 -10.72 -23.47 -3.62
N SER A 124 -10.06 -23.36 -2.45
CA SER A 124 -9.75 -24.52 -1.61
C SER A 124 -11.00 -25.27 -1.13
N LYS A 125 -12.10 -24.56 -0.82
CA LYS A 125 -13.37 -25.20 -0.46
C LYS A 125 -14.01 -25.93 -1.64
N LEU A 126 -13.97 -25.34 -2.83
CA LEU A 126 -14.48 -25.94 -4.07
C LEU A 126 -13.72 -27.22 -4.44
N ASP A 127 -12.39 -27.23 -4.33
CA ASP A 127 -11.58 -28.41 -4.59
C ASP A 127 -11.91 -29.55 -3.61
N ASN A 128 -12.09 -29.22 -2.32
CA ASN A 128 -12.53 -30.19 -1.32
C ASN A 128 -13.95 -30.74 -1.59
N LEU A 129 -14.89 -29.89 -2.03
CA LEU A 129 -16.24 -30.33 -2.38
C LEU A 129 -16.24 -31.22 -3.62
N LYS A 130 -15.43 -30.89 -4.64
CA LYS A 130 -15.31 -31.69 -5.85
C LYS A 130 -14.74 -33.07 -5.54
N THR A 131 -13.68 -33.14 -4.74
CA THR A 131 -13.09 -34.43 -4.33
C THR A 131 -14.04 -35.28 -3.47
N LEU A 132 -14.86 -34.66 -2.62
CA LEU A 132 -15.90 -35.37 -1.87
C LEU A 132 -16.99 -35.91 -2.80
N SER A 133 -17.48 -35.07 -3.72
CA SER A 133 -18.52 -35.45 -4.68
C SER A 133 -18.06 -36.56 -5.62
N ASP A 134 -16.82 -36.52 -6.11
CA ASP A 134 -16.24 -37.57 -6.95
C ASP A 134 -16.17 -38.92 -6.20
N LYS A 135 -15.84 -38.90 -4.90
CA LYS A 135 -15.84 -40.10 -4.05
C LYS A 135 -17.24 -40.67 -3.87
N GLU A 136 -18.22 -39.83 -3.53
CA GLU A 136 -19.61 -40.25 -3.37
C GLU A 136 -20.16 -40.82 -4.69
N LEU A 137 -19.88 -40.16 -5.82
CA LEU A 137 -20.27 -40.63 -7.14
C LEU A 137 -19.68 -42.00 -7.47
N GLN A 138 -18.41 -42.22 -7.12
CA GLN A 138 -17.73 -43.50 -7.33
C GLN A 138 -18.33 -44.61 -6.45
N GLU A 139 -18.69 -44.30 -5.20
CA GLU A 139 -19.35 -45.25 -4.29
C GLU A 139 -20.75 -45.64 -4.79
N VAL A 140 -21.53 -44.68 -5.27
CA VAL A 140 -22.84 -44.91 -5.90
C VAL A 140 -22.69 -45.75 -7.17
N LYS A 141 -21.70 -45.46 -8.02
CA LYS A 141 -21.44 -46.25 -9.22
C LYS A 141 -21.10 -47.71 -8.88
N ASN A 142 -20.24 -47.93 -7.89
CA ASN A 142 -19.87 -49.27 -7.43
C ASN A 142 -21.06 -50.04 -6.84
N THR A 143 -21.95 -49.36 -6.12
CA THR A 143 -23.17 -50.00 -5.59
C THR A 143 -24.16 -50.35 -6.70
N MET A 144 -24.32 -49.47 -7.70
CA MET A 144 -25.17 -49.74 -8.87
C MET A 144 -24.64 -50.91 -9.70
N GLU A 145 -23.32 -51.03 -9.92
CA GLU A 145 -22.71 -52.19 -10.58
C GLU A 145 -22.98 -53.48 -9.80
N LYS A 146 -22.77 -53.49 -8.47
CA LYS A 146 -23.09 -54.66 -7.62
C LYS A 146 -24.56 -55.04 -7.66
N GLN A 147 -25.46 -54.06 -7.71
CA GLN A 147 -26.89 -54.33 -7.85
C GLN A 147 -27.22 -54.93 -9.21
N LYS A 148 -26.63 -54.39 -10.29
CA LYS A 148 -26.78 -54.91 -11.64
C LYS A 148 -26.29 -56.37 -11.73
N GLU A 149 -25.10 -56.67 -11.21
CA GLU A 149 -24.57 -58.04 -11.16
C GLU A 149 -25.52 -58.99 -10.40
N ARG A 150 -26.08 -58.56 -9.27
CA ARG A 150 -27.06 -59.35 -8.51
C ARG A 150 -28.34 -59.60 -9.30
N ILE A 151 -28.85 -58.60 -10.01
CA ILE A 151 -30.05 -58.73 -10.85
C ILE A 151 -29.77 -59.73 -11.98
N GLU A 152 -28.65 -59.60 -12.68
CA GLU A 152 -28.26 -60.55 -13.75
C GLU A 152 -28.12 -61.99 -13.22
N LEU A 153 -27.59 -62.16 -12.00
CA LEU A 153 -27.46 -63.47 -11.35
C LEU A 153 -28.83 -64.08 -11.00
N LEU A 154 -29.77 -63.24 -10.55
CA LEU A 154 -31.14 -63.64 -10.26
C LEU A 154 -31.90 -63.99 -11.54
N GLU A 155 -31.77 -63.18 -12.60
CA GLU A 155 -32.36 -63.44 -13.92
C GLU A 155 -31.89 -64.79 -14.49
N LYS A 156 -30.58 -65.05 -14.46
CA LYS A 156 -30.02 -66.36 -14.85
C LYS A 156 -30.57 -67.51 -14.00
N ARG A 157 -30.78 -67.33 -12.69
CA ARG A 157 -31.40 -68.36 -11.84
C ARG A 157 -32.86 -68.63 -12.20
N THR A 158 -33.63 -67.60 -12.56
CA THR A 158 -35.02 -67.75 -13.00
C THR A 158 -35.14 -68.41 -14.37
N GLU A 159 -34.18 -68.21 -15.28
CA GLU A 159 -34.14 -68.93 -16.57
C GLU A 159 -33.82 -70.43 -16.42
N ILE A 160 -33.11 -70.82 -15.34
CA ILE A 160 -32.71 -72.21 -15.07
C ILE A 160 -33.82 -73.00 -14.33
N LEU A 161 -34.80 -72.33 -13.71
CA LEU A 161 -35.94 -72.99 -13.07
C LEU A 161 -37.00 -73.36 -14.12
N PRO A 162 -37.21 -74.65 -14.44
CA PRO A 162 -38.20 -75.03 -15.42
C PRO A 162 -39.59 -74.69 -14.88
N ASN A 163 -40.33 -73.95 -15.70
CA ASN A 163 -41.76 -73.68 -15.66
C ASN A 163 -42.57 -74.72 -14.85
N HIS A 164 -42.73 -74.51 -13.55
CA HIS A 164 -43.60 -75.34 -12.73
C HIS A 164 -45.04 -74.89 -12.98
N LYS A 165 -45.60 -75.31 -14.13
CA LYS A 165 -47.05 -75.40 -14.31
C LYS A 165 -47.59 -76.28 -13.19
N LYS A 166 -48.16 -75.65 -12.17
CA LYS A 166 -48.92 -76.32 -11.13
C LYS A 166 -50.31 -76.58 -11.72
N ASN A 167 -50.62 -77.86 -11.85
CA ASN A 167 -51.85 -78.40 -12.41
C ASN A 167 -53.10 -77.72 -11.82
N ASP A 168 -53.93 -77.18 -12.72
CA ASP A 168 -55.37 -77.09 -12.53
C ASP A 168 -55.93 -78.52 -12.41
N SER A 169 -56.38 -78.88 -11.20
CA SER A 169 -57.33 -79.97 -11.03
C SER A 169 -58.10 -79.80 -9.72
N LEU A 170 -59.04 -78.84 -9.72
CA LEU A 170 -60.25 -78.90 -8.90
C LEU A 170 -61.36 -79.42 -9.82
N LYS A 171 -61.56 -80.75 -9.83
CA LYS A 171 -62.82 -81.33 -10.29
C LYS A 171 -63.80 -81.27 -9.12
N ILE A 172 -64.85 -80.49 -9.31
CA ILE A 172 -66.07 -80.54 -8.51
C ILE A 172 -66.96 -81.58 -9.19
N GLU A 173 -67.23 -82.69 -8.50
CA GLU A 173 -68.46 -83.49 -8.58
C GLU A 173 -68.69 -84.14 -7.22
#